data_AF-A0A959WQG7-F1
#
_entry.id   AF-A0A959WQG7-F1
#
_cell.length_a   1.000
_cell.length_b   1.000
_cell.length_c   1.000
_cell.angle_alpha   90.00
_cell.angle_beta   90.00
_cell.angle_gamma   90.00
#
_symmetry.space_group_name_H-M   'P 1'
#
loop_
_entity.id
_entity.type
_entity.pdbx_description
1 polymer ?
#
loop_
_entity_poly.entity_id
_entity_poly.type
_entity_poly.pdbx_seq_one_letter_code
_entity_poly.pdbx_strand_id
1 'polypeptide(L)'
;MELTKQEIEDERRRGRTAGIAALLGVVLFIGAMAGFAGDFNSADQAEQLRTFDSVKGDLLVQVLLQAGAVLLFVPALMSLFRSIRARTDAVRPGLIGIVIASPVLLALSLVVTYFAFKTAADAFLDPSADYDPNSNSDAEDVFYDQFPTQLRTGLGLAGSLGLAFSTVYMALYAMRTGLMTRFWGTLAMALGVGTLLFGSLMLVAYMIVIALLVAAWWPGTRPPAWDAGEAMPWPAPGRPGDAEPREEELAEPADFEGTATEVEPADEGDAGADGPQKRKRKRRS
;
A
#
# COMPACT_ATOMS: atom_id res chain seq x y z
N MET A 1 24.49 -10.98 5.31
CA MET A 1 24.23 -12.32 5.87
C MET A 1 23.61 -13.12 4.73
N GLU A 2 24.26 -14.20 4.32
CA GLU A 2 23.78 -15.05 3.23
C GLU A 2 22.83 -16.10 3.83
N LEU A 3 21.65 -16.27 3.23
CA LEU A 3 20.69 -17.29 3.64
C LEU A 3 21.06 -18.63 2.99
N THR A 4 20.91 -19.71 3.74
CA THR A 4 21.06 -21.06 3.19
C THR A 4 19.91 -21.38 2.22
N LYS A 5 20.13 -22.29 1.26
CA LYS A 5 19.09 -22.74 0.32
C LYS A 5 17.82 -23.24 1.02
N GLN A 6 17.97 -23.90 2.16
CA GLN A 6 16.85 -24.39 2.96
C GLN A 6 16.03 -23.24 3.55
N GLU A 7 16.68 -22.18 4.06
CA GLU A 7 15.99 -21.01 4.61
C GLU A 7 15.23 -20.23 3.53
N ILE A 8 15.76 -20.16 2.31
CA ILE A 8 15.10 -19.50 1.16
C ILE A 8 13.84 -20.27 0.75
N GLU A 9 13.89 -21.61 0.71
CA GLU A 9 12.69 -22.40 0.40
C GLU A 9 11.63 -22.28 1.50
N ASP A 10 12.03 -22.27 2.77
CA ASP A 10 11.12 -22.05 3.90
C ASP A 10 10.52 -20.62 3.88
N GLU A 11 11.31 -19.62 3.49
CA GLU A 11 10.83 -18.25 3.23
C GLU A 11 9.79 -18.24 2.11
N ARG A 12 10.05 -18.94 1.00
CA ARG A 12 9.12 -19.04 -0.14
C ARG A 12 7.80 -19.71 0.24
N ARG A 13 7.86 -20.83 0.96
CA ARG A 13 6.66 -21.56 1.39
C ARG A 13 5.80 -20.72 2.34
N ARG A 14 6.43 -20.05 3.31
CA ARG A 14 5.73 -19.13 4.24
C ARG A 14 5.19 -17.90 3.52
N GLY A 15 5.93 -17.35 2.56
CA GLY A 15 5.47 -16.26 1.72
C GLY A 15 4.21 -16.64 0.95
N ARG A 16 4.17 -17.83 0.35
CA ARG A 16 2.98 -18.30 -0.39
C ARG A 16 1.75 -18.41 0.49
N THR A 17 1.85 -19.01 1.68
CA THR A 17 0.71 -19.13 2.59
C THR A 17 0.27 -17.76 3.12
N ALA A 18 1.22 -16.88 3.43
CA ALA A 18 0.94 -15.52 3.88
C ALA A 18 0.27 -14.66 2.79
N GLY A 19 0.72 -14.77 1.54
CA GLY A 19 0.14 -14.08 0.40
C GLY A 19 -1.28 -14.58 0.07
N ILE A 20 -1.52 -15.90 0.11
CA ILE A 20 -2.86 -16.46 -0.05
C ILE A 20 -3.81 -15.97 1.06
N ALA A 21 -3.35 -15.96 2.31
CA ALA A 21 -4.14 -15.45 3.43
C ALA A 21 -4.53 -13.98 3.22
N ALA A 22 -3.59 -13.14 2.79
CA ALA A 22 -3.87 -11.73 2.52
C ALA A 22 -4.80 -11.52 1.31
N LEU A 23 -4.68 -12.31 0.24
CA LEU A 23 -5.62 -12.27 -0.88
C LEU A 23 -7.03 -12.70 -0.47
N LEU A 24 -7.16 -13.74 0.34
CA LEU A 24 -8.44 -14.13 0.93
C LEU A 24 -9.00 -13.01 1.81
N GLY A 25 -8.15 -12.35 2.61
CA GLY A 25 -8.50 -11.13 3.33
C GLY A 25 -9.02 -10.03 2.39
N VAL A 26 -8.38 -9.79 1.26
CA VAL A 26 -8.83 -8.77 0.28
C VAL A 26 -10.22 -9.12 -0.26
N VAL A 27 -10.43 -10.37 -0.67
CA VAL A 27 -11.72 -10.83 -1.21
C VAL A 27 -12.83 -10.70 -0.16
N LEU A 28 -12.55 -11.14 1.09
CA LEU A 28 -13.50 -11.00 2.19
C LEU A 28 -13.79 -9.54 2.50
N PHE A 29 -12.77 -8.68 2.50
CA PHE A 29 -12.92 -7.25 2.78
C PHE A 29 -13.79 -6.56 1.72
N ILE A 30 -13.53 -6.81 0.44
CA ILE A 30 -14.34 -6.28 -0.67
C ILE A 30 -15.77 -6.81 -0.60
N GLY A 31 -15.94 -8.12 -0.38
CA GLY A 31 -17.26 -8.74 -0.25
C GLY A 31 -18.06 -8.15 0.92
N ALA A 32 -17.43 -7.95 2.07
CA ALA A 32 -18.05 -7.30 3.22
C ALA A 32 -18.33 -5.80 3.00
N MET A 33 -17.58 -5.14 2.12
CA MET A 33 -17.88 -3.75 1.73
C MET A 33 -19.08 -3.69 0.78
N ALA A 34 -19.21 -4.64 -0.15
CA ALA A 34 -20.31 -4.65 -1.13
C ALA A 34 -21.64 -5.18 -0.56
N GLY A 35 -21.60 -6.13 0.38
CA GLY A 35 -22.76 -6.90 0.81
C GLY A 35 -23.80 -6.18 1.68
N PHE A 36 -23.50 -4.99 2.19
CA PHE A 36 -24.36 -4.28 3.16
C PHE A 36 -24.60 -2.80 2.82
N ALA A 37 -23.90 -2.28 1.80
CA ALA A 37 -23.57 -0.85 1.74
C ALA A 37 -24.47 0.04 0.89
N GLY A 38 -25.57 -0.45 0.32
CA GLY A 38 -26.42 0.41 -0.50
C GLY A 38 -27.14 1.47 0.35
N ASP A 39 -28.16 1.01 1.08
CA ASP A 39 -29.14 1.92 1.64
C ASP A 39 -28.70 2.44 3.02
N PHE A 40 -28.19 1.57 3.90
CA PHE A 40 -27.76 1.99 5.24
C PHE A 40 -26.59 2.98 5.21
N ASN A 41 -25.59 2.77 4.35
CA ASN A 41 -24.42 3.67 4.30
C ASN A 41 -24.67 4.96 3.51
N SER A 42 -25.75 5.04 2.72
CA SER A 42 -26.12 6.25 1.98
C SER A 42 -27.17 7.10 2.71
N ALA A 43 -27.89 6.50 3.65
CA ALA A 43 -28.81 7.17 4.56
C ALA A 43 -28.09 8.21 5.44
N ASP A 44 -28.84 9.23 5.87
CA ASP A 44 -28.37 10.18 6.88
C ASP A 44 -28.23 9.53 8.27
N GLN A 45 -27.59 10.23 9.21
CA GLN A 45 -27.28 9.65 10.52
C GLN A 45 -28.57 9.33 11.30
N ALA A 46 -29.61 10.17 11.20
CA ALA A 46 -30.89 9.94 11.88
C ALA A 46 -31.62 8.70 11.34
N GLU A 47 -31.62 8.50 10.02
CA GLU A 47 -32.16 7.30 9.38
C GLU A 47 -31.34 6.05 9.72
N GLN A 48 -30.00 6.13 9.75
CA GLN A 48 -29.15 5.03 10.20
C GLN A 48 -29.47 4.59 11.63
N LEU A 49 -29.61 5.54 12.57
CA LEU A 49 -29.92 5.20 13.96
C LEU A 49 -31.33 4.61 14.10
N ARG A 50 -32.32 5.10 13.34
CA ARG A 50 -33.70 4.56 13.33
C ARG A 50 -33.79 3.16 12.73
N THR A 51 -33.02 2.89 11.68
CA THR A 51 -33.02 1.59 10.99
C THR A 51 -32.06 0.58 11.61
N PHE A 52 -31.22 0.98 12.55
CA PHE A 52 -30.23 0.11 13.18
C PHE A 52 -30.83 -1.19 13.73
N ASP A 53 -31.99 -1.14 14.41
CA ASP A 53 -32.58 -2.34 15.03
C ASP A 53 -32.94 -3.43 14.01
N SER A 54 -33.35 -3.03 12.79
CA SER A 54 -33.69 -3.97 11.72
C SER A 54 -32.46 -4.58 11.05
N VAL A 55 -31.33 -3.88 11.04
CA VAL A 55 -30.11 -4.30 10.33
C VAL A 55 -28.96 -4.73 11.25
N LYS A 56 -29.11 -4.65 12.58
CA LYS A 56 -28.05 -4.91 13.57
C LYS A 56 -27.35 -6.26 13.42
N GLY A 57 -28.09 -7.31 13.04
CA GLY A 57 -27.54 -8.66 12.87
C GLY A 57 -26.58 -8.73 11.68
N ASP A 58 -27.03 -8.19 10.56
CA ASP A 58 -26.25 -8.13 9.33
C ASP A 58 -25.04 -7.20 9.47
N LEU A 59 -25.21 -6.05 10.13
CA LEU A 59 -24.11 -5.13 10.45
C LEU A 59 -23.05 -5.81 11.34
N LEU A 60 -23.47 -6.58 12.35
CA LEU A 60 -22.54 -7.32 13.21
C LEU A 60 -21.71 -8.33 12.41
N VAL A 61 -22.38 -9.13 11.57
CA VAL A 61 -21.70 -10.10 10.69
C VAL A 61 -20.73 -9.38 9.75
N GLN A 62 -21.16 -8.29 9.13
CA GLN A 62 -20.33 -7.50 8.22
C GLN A 62 -19.08 -6.95 8.92
N VAL A 63 -19.24 -6.34 10.09
CA VAL A 63 -18.14 -5.75 10.85
C VAL A 63 -17.14 -6.83 11.31
N LEU A 64 -17.63 -7.98 11.78
CA LEU A 64 -16.76 -9.11 12.15
C LEU A 64 -16.02 -9.67 10.94
N LEU A 65 -16.69 -9.76 9.79
CA LEU A 65 -16.09 -10.21 8.54
C LEU A 65 -14.99 -9.24 8.06
N GLN A 66 -15.24 -7.93 8.11
CA GLN A 66 -14.23 -6.92 7.79
C GLN A 66 -13.05 -6.95 8.77
N ALA A 67 -13.31 -7.07 10.07
CA ALA A 67 -12.25 -7.17 11.09
C ALA A 67 -11.38 -8.41 10.86
N GLY A 68 -11.99 -9.57 10.62
CA GLY A 68 -11.28 -10.81 10.28
C GLY A 68 -10.46 -10.68 8.99
N ALA A 69 -11.03 -10.02 7.97
CA ALA A 69 -10.35 -9.74 6.72
C ALA A 69 -9.11 -8.85 6.90
N VAL A 70 -9.19 -7.80 7.73
CA VAL A 70 -8.03 -6.96 8.07
C VAL A 70 -6.96 -7.75 8.84
N LEU A 71 -7.35 -8.64 9.75
CA LEU A 71 -6.40 -9.49 10.48
C LEU A 71 -5.67 -10.47 9.56
N LEU A 72 -6.30 -10.92 8.48
CA LEU A 72 -5.65 -11.75 7.45
C LEU A 72 -4.56 -11.03 6.66
N PHE A 73 -4.42 -9.72 6.79
CA PHE A 73 -3.29 -8.97 6.23
C PHE A 73 -2.00 -9.14 7.04
N VAL A 74 -2.11 -9.44 8.35
CA VAL A 74 -0.97 -9.55 9.27
C VAL A 74 0.09 -10.55 8.78
N PRO A 75 -0.24 -11.79 8.36
CA PRO A 75 0.76 -12.75 7.89
C PRO A 75 1.62 -12.22 6.74
N ALA A 76 1.04 -11.53 5.76
CA ALA A 76 1.78 -11.00 4.60
C ALA A 76 2.74 -9.89 5.02
N LEU A 77 2.27 -8.94 5.85
CA LEU A 77 3.12 -7.87 6.39
C LEU A 77 4.27 -8.45 7.23
N MET A 78 3.98 -9.45 8.08
CA MET A 78 5.00 -10.13 8.87
C MET A 78 6.00 -10.90 8.03
N SER A 79 5.56 -11.57 6.96
CA SER A 79 6.45 -12.28 6.04
C SER A 79 7.42 -11.30 5.40
N LEU A 80 6.92 -10.19 4.85
CA LEU A 80 7.76 -9.15 4.25
C LEU A 80 8.74 -8.54 5.26
N PHE A 81 8.28 -8.19 6.47
CA PHE A 81 9.16 -7.66 7.51
C PHE A 81 10.29 -8.61 7.87
N ARG A 82 10.00 -9.92 8.01
CA ARG A 82 11.01 -10.94 8.29
C ARG A 82 12.01 -11.07 7.13
N SER A 83 11.53 -11.08 5.89
CA SER A 83 12.36 -11.11 4.68
C SER A 83 13.33 -9.94 4.62
N ILE A 84 12.86 -8.74 4.97
CA ILE A 84 13.70 -7.54 5.05
C ILE A 84 14.78 -7.72 6.12
N ARG A 85 14.38 -8.08 7.34
CA ARG A 85 15.30 -8.21 8.48
C ARG A 85 16.37 -9.29 8.26
N ALA A 86 16.03 -10.38 7.58
CA ALA A 86 17.00 -11.42 7.24
C ALA A 86 18.16 -10.90 6.36
N ARG A 87 17.94 -9.79 5.64
CA ARG A 87 18.89 -9.22 4.68
C ARG A 87 19.58 -7.95 5.20
N THR A 88 19.14 -7.35 6.31
CA THR A 88 19.77 -6.14 6.86
C THR A 88 19.58 -6.00 8.37
N ASP A 89 20.69 -5.69 9.06
CA ASP A 89 20.69 -5.39 10.49
C ASP A 89 20.21 -3.97 10.83
N ALA A 90 20.01 -3.12 9.81
CA ALA A 90 19.53 -1.75 9.99
C ALA A 90 18.07 -1.71 10.49
N VAL A 91 17.31 -2.79 10.28
CA VAL A 91 15.91 -2.86 10.74
C VAL A 91 15.83 -3.26 12.20
N ARG A 92 15.25 -2.38 13.02
CA ARG A 92 15.06 -2.64 14.45
C ARG A 92 14.02 -3.74 14.68
N PRO A 93 14.32 -4.77 15.49
CA PRO A 93 13.41 -5.90 15.71
C PRO A 93 12.10 -5.51 16.38
N GLY A 94 12.12 -4.50 17.27
CA GLY A 94 10.93 -4.03 17.99
C GLY A 94 9.85 -3.43 17.10
N LEU A 95 10.18 -3.00 15.87
CA LEU A 95 9.21 -2.41 14.94
C LEU A 95 8.20 -3.43 14.40
N ILE A 96 8.45 -4.74 14.57
CA ILE A 96 7.44 -5.76 14.27
C ILE A 96 6.16 -5.56 15.08
N GLY A 97 6.29 -5.01 16.31
CA GLY A 97 5.15 -4.69 17.15
C GLY A 97 4.21 -3.69 16.49
N ILE A 98 4.75 -2.66 15.82
CA ILE A 98 3.94 -1.65 15.12
C ILE A 98 3.28 -2.27 13.88
N VAL A 99 4.01 -3.09 13.12
CA VAL A 99 3.48 -3.77 11.93
C VAL A 99 2.28 -4.66 12.25
N ILE A 100 2.27 -5.29 13.43
CA ILE A 100 1.15 -6.13 13.90
C ILE A 100 0.07 -5.29 14.58
N ALA A 101 0.45 -4.36 15.45
CA ALA A 101 -0.50 -3.54 16.20
C ALA A 101 -1.39 -2.71 15.28
N SER A 102 -0.86 -2.21 14.16
CA SER A 102 -1.59 -1.35 13.24
C SER A 102 -2.87 -1.99 12.66
N PRO A 103 -2.81 -3.13 11.95
CA PRO A 103 -4.01 -3.82 11.47
C PRO A 103 -4.88 -4.36 12.61
N VAL A 104 -4.32 -4.71 13.77
CA VAL A 104 -5.10 -5.16 14.94
C VAL A 104 -5.94 -4.01 15.50
N LEU A 105 -5.36 -2.82 15.66
CA LEU A 105 -6.09 -1.62 16.10
C LEU A 105 -7.17 -1.22 15.10
N LEU A 106 -6.86 -1.32 13.80
CA LEU A 106 -7.83 -1.07 12.74
C LEU A 106 -8.99 -2.08 12.80
N ALA A 107 -8.70 -3.38 12.95
CA ALA A 107 -9.72 -4.42 13.13
C ALA A 107 -10.57 -4.18 14.38
N LEU A 108 -9.95 -3.77 15.50
CA LEU A 108 -10.67 -3.44 16.72
C LEU A 108 -11.59 -2.22 16.52
N SER A 109 -11.12 -1.19 15.81
CA SER A 109 -11.95 -0.02 15.48
C SER A 109 -13.20 -0.39 14.68
N LEU A 110 -13.09 -1.36 13.77
CA LEU A 110 -14.24 -1.91 13.06
C LEU A 110 -15.22 -2.53 14.04
N VAL A 111 -14.78 -3.42 14.94
CA VAL A 111 -15.68 -4.04 15.94
C VAL A 111 -16.35 -2.99 16.85
N VAL A 112 -15.62 -1.97 17.29
CA VAL A 112 -16.17 -0.89 18.12
C VAL A 112 -17.24 -0.08 17.37
N THR A 113 -17.20 -0.03 16.03
CA THR A 113 -18.24 0.61 15.21
C THR A 113 -19.64 0.07 15.51
N TYR A 114 -19.78 -1.25 15.64
CA TYR A 114 -21.07 -1.85 15.97
C TYR A 114 -21.63 -1.31 17.29
N PHE A 115 -20.77 -1.23 18.31
CA PHE A 115 -21.16 -0.71 19.63
C PHE A 115 -21.44 0.80 19.60
N ALA A 116 -20.70 1.57 18.78
CA ALA A 116 -20.98 2.99 18.57
C ALA A 116 -22.41 3.21 18.04
N PHE A 117 -22.79 2.49 16.98
CA PHE A 117 -24.15 2.55 16.45
C PHE A 117 -25.19 2.04 17.45
N LYS A 118 -24.91 0.94 18.14
CA LYS A 118 -25.84 0.38 19.14
C LYS A 118 -26.14 1.39 20.25
N THR A 119 -25.11 1.92 20.90
CA THR A 119 -25.27 2.84 22.02
C THR A 119 -25.88 4.17 21.56
N ALA A 120 -25.50 4.67 20.39
CA ALA A 120 -26.09 5.88 19.84
C ALA A 120 -27.58 5.68 19.48
N ALA A 121 -27.96 4.55 18.88
CA ALA A 121 -29.35 4.26 18.54
C ALA A 121 -30.21 4.10 19.79
N ASP A 122 -29.71 3.39 20.81
CA ASP A 122 -30.40 3.24 22.10
C ASP A 122 -30.64 4.61 22.77
N ALA A 123 -29.66 5.53 22.72
CA ALA A 123 -29.78 6.87 23.31
C ALA A 123 -30.66 7.82 22.47
N PHE A 124 -30.57 7.74 21.15
CA PHE A 124 -31.32 8.60 20.22
C PHE A 124 -32.82 8.23 20.17
N LEU A 125 -33.16 6.96 20.35
CA LEU A 125 -34.53 6.47 20.32
C LEU A 125 -35.18 6.39 21.72
N ASP A 126 -34.48 6.82 22.78
CA ASP A 126 -35.03 6.86 24.12
C ASP A 126 -36.17 7.88 24.20
N PRO A 127 -37.43 7.46 24.48
CA PRO A 127 -38.58 8.38 24.56
C PRO A 127 -38.47 9.44 25.66
N SER A 128 -37.54 9.26 26.61
CA SER A 128 -37.28 10.22 27.69
C SER A 128 -36.23 11.28 27.32
N ALA A 129 -35.52 11.11 26.21
CA ALA A 129 -34.53 12.05 25.73
C ALA A 129 -35.17 13.20 24.92
N ASP A 130 -34.59 14.39 25.03
CA ASP A 130 -35.05 15.61 24.34
C ASP A 130 -34.35 15.75 22.97
N TYR A 131 -34.52 14.73 22.12
CA TYR A 131 -33.99 14.72 20.75
C TYR A 131 -35.13 14.60 19.75
N ASP A 132 -35.04 15.31 18.62
CA ASP A 132 -35.95 15.09 17.51
C ASP A 132 -35.48 13.85 16.70
N PRO A 133 -36.26 12.76 16.64
CA PRO A 133 -35.88 11.55 15.91
C PRO A 133 -35.76 11.75 14.39
N ASN A 134 -36.17 12.90 13.86
CA ASN A 134 -35.99 13.28 12.46
C ASN A 134 -34.87 14.31 12.24
N SER A 135 -34.24 14.79 13.31
CA SER A 135 -33.15 15.76 13.23
C SER A 135 -31.81 15.06 13.02
N ASN A 136 -31.16 15.32 11.89
CA ASN A 136 -29.82 14.80 11.62
C ASN A 136 -28.75 15.43 12.54
N SER A 137 -28.92 16.69 12.95
CA SER A 137 -27.98 17.32 13.88
C SER A 137 -28.01 16.64 15.24
N ASP A 138 -29.20 16.34 15.76
CA ASP A 138 -29.37 15.70 17.06
C ASP A 138 -28.79 14.27 17.01
N ALA A 139 -28.99 13.56 15.90
CA ALA A 139 -28.40 12.24 15.67
C ALA A 139 -26.87 12.28 15.64
N GLU A 140 -26.27 13.27 14.97
CA GLU A 140 -24.82 13.47 14.94
C GLU A 140 -24.26 13.79 16.33
N ASP A 141 -24.87 14.73 17.04
CA ASP A 141 -24.45 15.13 18.39
C ASP A 141 -24.47 13.93 19.34
N VAL A 142 -25.60 13.20 19.39
CA VAL A 142 -25.73 11.99 20.20
C VAL A 142 -24.67 10.96 19.80
N PHE A 143 -24.46 10.73 18.51
CA PHE A 143 -23.50 9.75 18.02
C PHE A 143 -22.07 10.09 18.43
N TYR A 144 -21.62 11.34 18.27
CA TYR A 144 -20.25 11.77 18.61
C TYR A 144 -19.99 11.89 20.11
N ASP A 145 -21.03 12.15 20.92
CA ASP A 145 -20.92 12.20 22.37
C ASP A 145 -20.74 10.82 23.01
N GLN A 146 -21.04 9.73 22.30
CA GLN A 146 -20.87 8.38 22.83
C GLN A 146 -19.40 7.97 22.97
N PHE A 147 -19.04 7.40 24.13
CA PHE A 147 -17.69 6.87 24.38
C PHE A 147 -17.23 5.83 23.32
N PRO A 148 -18.04 4.85 22.89
CA PRO A 148 -17.63 3.93 21.83
C PRO A 148 -17.30 4.64 20.50
N THR A 149 -17.96 5.74 20.17
CA THR A 149 -17.65 6.54 18.97
C THR A 149 -16.28 7.19 19.06
N GLN A 150 -15.96 7.75 20.24
CA GLN A 150 -14.64 8.32 20.51
C GLN A 150 -13.55 7.23 20.45
N LEU A 151 -13.82 6.05 21.03
CA LEU A 151 -12.92 4.91 21.01
C LEU A 151 -12.70 4.37 19.59
N ARG A 152 -13.77 4.23 18.78
CA ARG A 152 -13.69 3.87 17.36
C ARG A 152 -12.77 4.83 16.61
N THR A 153 -12.97 6.13 16.79
CA THR A 153 -12.17 7.17 16.10
C THR A 153 -10.69 7.10 16.53
N GLY A 154 -10.43 7.02 17.83
CA GLY A 154 -9.06 6.93 18.35
C GLY A 154 -8.32 5.67 17.87
N LEU A 155 -8.97 4.51 17.91
CA LEU A 155 -8.41 3.25 17.43
C LEU A 155 -8.21 3.26 15.91
N GLY A 156 -9.17 3.80 15.16
CA GLY A 156 -9.10 3.90 13.71
C GLY A 156 -7.94 4.77 13.26
N LEU A 157 -7.75 5.93 13.91
CA LEU A 157 -6.61 6.83 13.66
C LEU A 157 -5.27 6.19 14.06
N ALA A 158 -5.20 5.54 15.22
CA ALA A 158 -3.98 4.86 15.66
C ALA A 158 -3.60 3.71 14.70
N GLY A 159 -4.59 2.92 14.29
CA GLY A 159 -4.41 1.83 13.33
C GLY A 159 -4.00 2.32 11.94
N SER A 160 -4.64 3.37 11.42
CA SER A 160 -4.33 3.91 10.09
C SER A 160 -2.96 4.60 10.04
N LEU A 161 -2.61 5.41 11.04
CA LEU A 161 -1.30 6.05 11.15
C LEU A 161 -0.18 5.01 11.33
N GLY A 162 -0.40 4.02 12.20
CA GLY A 162 0.53 2.93 12.39
C GLY A 162 0.75 2.14 11.10
N LEU A 163 -0.32 1.91 10.33
CA LEU A 163 -0.25 1.18 9.09
C LEU A 163 0.49 1.99 8.01
N ALA A 164 0.17 3.28 7.87
CA ALA A 164 0.87 4.18 6.95
C ALA A 164 2.37 4.23 7.26
N PHE A 165 2.74 4.40 8.53
CA PHE A 165 4.13 4.36 8.98
C PHE A 165 4.80 3.01 8.68
N SER A 166 4.15 1.90 9.05
CA SER A 166 4.66 0.55 8.82
C SER A 166 4.90 0.29 7.35
N THR A 167 3.96 0.67 6.50
CA THR A 167 4.04 0.53 5.04
C THR A 167 5.21 1.31 4.48
N VAL A 168 5.34 2.60 4.83
CA VAL A 168 6.44 3.44 4.36
C VAL A 168 7.78 2.88 4.82
N TYR A 169 7.89 2.51 6.09
CA TYR A 169 9.08 1.92 6.67
C TYR A 169 9.48 0.63 5.94
N MET A 170 8.55 -0.32 5.78
CA MET A 170 8.81 -1.57 5.08
C MET A 170 9.18 -1.35 3.62
N ALA A 171 8.49 -0.46 2.91
CA ALA A 171 8.80 -0.15 1.51
C ALA A 171 10.21 0.43 1.35
N LEU A 172 10.63 1.33 2.24
CA LEU A 172 11.99 1.91 2.23
C LEU A 172 13.06 0.82 2.35
N TYR A 173 12.92 -0.07 3.33
CA TYR A 173 13.91 -1.12 3.55
C TYR A 173 13.82 -2.26 2.53
N ALA A 174 12.64 -2.59 2.03
CA ALA A 174 12.47 -3.59 0.96
C ALA A 174 13.12 -3.14 -0.35
N MET A 175 13.09 -1.84 -0.67
CA MET A 175 13.86 -1.31 -1.81
C MET A 175 15.36 -1.39 -1.59
N ARG A 176 15.82 -1.08 -0.36
CA ARG A 176 17.24 -1.12 0.00
C ARG A 176 17.82 -2.53 -0.06
N THR A 177 17.04 -3.54 0.31
CA THR A 177 17.47 -4.94 0.26
C THR A 177 17.23 -5.59 -1.11
N GLY A 178 16.62 -4.89 -2.07
CA GLY A 178 16.33 -5.43 -3.40
C GLY A 178 15.08 -6.31 -3.48
N LEU A 179 14.35 -6.50 -2.37
CA LEU A 179 13.11 -7.29 -2.33
C LEU A 179 11.97 -6.65 -3.14
N MET A 180 12.05 -5.34 -3.37
CA MET A 180 11.09 -4.57 -4.14
C MET A 180 11.83 -3.65 -5.11
N THR A 181 11.30 -3.47 -6.32
CA THR A 181 11.84 -2.46 -7.25
C THR A 181 11.56 -1.05 -6.73
N ARG A 182 12.29 -0.05 -7.22
CA ARG A 182 12.08 1.35 -6.82
C ARG A 182 10.65 1.83 -7.10
N PHE A 183 10.11 1.50 -8.26
CA PHE A 183 8.73 1.84 -8.63
C PHE A 183 7.72 1.26 -7.63
N TRP A 184 7.86 -0.02 -7.28
CA TRP A 184 6.96 -0.68 -6.35
C TRP A 184 7.09 -0.15 -4.93
N GLY A 185 8.31 0.19 -4.49
CA GLY A 185 8.50 0.80 -3.18
C GLY A 185 7.90 2.21 -3.08
N THR A 186 8.07 3.06 -4.09
CA THR A 186 7.43 4.40 -4.09
C THR A 186 5.91 4.31 -4.20
N LEU A 187 5.39 3.38 -5.02
CA LEU A 187 3.96 3.12 -5.11
C LEU A 187 3.40 2.61 -3.77
N ALA A 188 4.09 1.69 -3.10
CA ALA A 188 3.68 1.21 -1.77
C ALA A 188 3.65 2.33 -0.73
N MET A 189 4.62 3.25 -0.74
CA MET A 189 4.58 4.44 0.13
C MET A 189 3.39 5.33 -0.18
N ALA A 190 3.12 5.60 -1.46
CA ALA A 190 1.99 6.41 -1.89
C ALA A 190 0.65 5.78 -1.48
N LEU A 191 0.49 4.46 -1.67
CA LEU A 191 -0.71 3.74 -1.24
C LEU A 191 -0.84 3.73 0.30
N GLY A 192 0.27 3.51 1.01
CA GLY A 192 0.31 3.51 2.48
C GLY A 192 -0.12 4.86 3.08
N VAL A 193 0.45 5.96 2.60
CA VAL A 193 0.02 7.32 3.02
C VAL A 193 -1.39 7.63 2.49
N GLY A 194 -1.71 7.17 1.29
CA GLY A 194 -3.02 7.32 0.66
C GLY A 194 -4.15 6.68 1.47
N THR A 195 -3.88 5.67 2.31
CA THR A 195 -4.88 5.12 3.24
C THR A 195 -5.45 6.16 4.22
N LEU A 196 -4.68 7.22 4.53
CA LEU A 196 -5.15 8.30 5.41
C LEU A 196 -6.17 9.21 4.71
N LEU A 197 -6.08 9.35 3.38
CA LEU A 197 -6.92 10.27 2.60
C LEU A 197 -8.09 9.56 1.93
N PHE A 198 -7.84 8.38 1.37
CA PHE A 198 -8.81 7.61 0.58
C PHE A 198 -9.30 6.34 1.30
N GLY A 199 -8.89 6.15 2.56
CA GLY A 199 -9.39 5.10 3.44
C GLY A 199 -9.13 3.69 2.91
N SER A 200 -10.20 2.89 2.90
CA SER A 200 -10.18 1.45 2.63
C SER A 200 -9.80 1.07 1.21
N LEU A 201 -10.05 1.92 0.21
CA LEU A 201 -9.70 1.63 -1.18
C LEU A 201 -8.19 1.52 -1.38
N MET A 202 -7.43 2.46 -0.81
CA MET A 202 -5.96 2.43 -0.88
C MET A 202 -5.38 1.28 -0.06
N LEU A 203 -6.03 0.92 1.06
CA LEU A 203 -5.66 -0.25 1.85
C LEU A 203 -5.78 -1.53 1.02
N VAL A 204 -6.91 -1.74 0.34
CA VAL A 204 -7.13 -2.91 -0.51
C VAL A 204 -6.11 -2.96 -1.65
N ALA A 205 -5.90 -1.86 -2.36
CA ALA A 205 -4.91 -1.78 -3.44
C ALA A 205 -3.49 -2.12 -2.94
N TYR A 206 -3.10 -1.57 -1.79
CA TYR A 206 -1.82 -1.87 -1.15
C TYR A 206 -1.70 -3.36 -0.80
N MET A 207 -2.75 -3.93 -0.19
CA MET A 207 -2.73 -5.32 0.23
C MET A 207 -2.68 -6.30 -0.95
N ILE A 208 -3.31 -5.98 -2.09
CA ILE A 208 -3.16 -6.77 -3.32
C ILE A 208 -1.69 -6.81 -3.75
N VAL A 209 -1.02 -5.66 -3.77
CA VAL A 209 0.40 -5.56 -4.17
C VAL A 209 1.28 -6.41 -3.27
N ILE A 210 1.16 -6.25 -1.94
CA ILE A 210 1.97 -7.01 -0.98
C ILE A 210 1.65 -8.50 -1.05
N ALA A 211 0.38 -8.87 -1.18
CA ALA A 211 -0.01 -10.27 -1.23
C ALA A 211 0.54 -10.98 -2.46
N LEU A 212 0.47 -10.36 -3.64
CA LEU A 212 1.05 -10.89 -4.88
C LEU A 212 2.58 -10.99 -4.81
N LEU A 213 3.23 -9.96 -4.24
CA LEU A 213 4.68 -9.92 -4.07
C LEU A 213 5.16 -11.08 -3.18
N VAL A 214 4.55 -11.22 -2.01
CA VAL A 214 4.93 -12.23 -1.01
C VAL A 214 4.54 -13.64 -1.45
N ALA A 215 3.46 -13.80 -2.24
CA ALA A 215 3.07 -15.07 -2.86
C ALA A 215 3.98 -15.52 -4.02
N ALA A 216 4.90 -14.66 -4.48
CA ALA A 216 5.68 -14.87 -5.70
C ALA A 216 4.80 -15.07 -6.96
N TRP A 217 3.64 -14.41 -7.01
CA TRP A 217 2.74 -14.36 -8.17
C TRP A 217 2.84 -13.05 -8.94
N TRP A 218 3.88 -12.27 -8.65
CA TRP A 218 4.10 -11.00 -9.29
C TRP A 218 4.28 -11.17 -10.81
N PRO A 219 3.55 -10.41 -11.66
CA PRO A 219 3.75 -10.46 -13.11
C PRO A 219 5.13 -9.90 -13.47
N GLY A 220 6.07 -10.79 -13.77
CA GLY A 220 7.47 -10.49 -14.08
C GLY A 220 8.44 -11.48 -13.43
N THR A 221 9.73 -11.30 -13.66
CA THR A 221 10.74 -12.02 -12.88
C THR A 221 10.75 -11.48 -11.46
N ARG A 222 10.70 -12.38 -10.46
CA ARG A 222 10.82 -12.01 -9.05
C ARG A 222 12.13 -11.24 -8.85
N PRO A 223 12.17 -10.19 -8.03
CA PRO A 223 13.42 -9.48 -7.77
C PRO A 223 14.52 -10.45 -7.31
N PRO A 224 15.75 -10.33 -7.83
CA PRO A 224 16.80 -11.33 -7.65
C PRO A 224 17.19 -11.54 -6.17
N ALA A 225 16.99 -10.54 -5.32
CA ALA A 225 17.22 -10.63 -3.88
C ALA A 225 16.36 -11.70 -3.16
N TRP A 226 15.23 -12.08 -3.75
CA TRP A 226 14.40 -13.15 -3.20
C TRP A 226 15.02 -14.53 -3.40
N ASP A 227 15.69 -14.74 -4.53
CA ASP A 227 16.27 -16.04 -4.90
C ASP A 227 17.72 -16.16 -4.40
N ALA A 228 18.44 -15.04 -4.33
CA ALA A 228 19.81 -15.00 -3.81
C ALA A 228 19.88 -15.09 -2.27
N GLY A 229 18.82 -14.73 -1.56
CA GLY A 229 18.79 -14.77 -0.09
C GLY A 229 19.63 -13.68 0.59
N GLU A 230 20.33 -12.83 -0.17
CA GLU A 230 21.12 -11.70 0.33
C GLU A 230 20.55 -10.37 -0.14
N ALA A 231 20.98 -9.27 0.51
CA ALA A 231 20.60 -7.94 0.08
C ALA A 231 21.29 -7.61 -1.25
N MET A 232 20.51 -7.37 -2.30
CA MET A 232 21.00 -6.89 -3.59
C MET A 232 20.40 -5.50 -3.86
N PRO A 233 21.03 -4.41 -3.39
CA PRO A 233 20.51 -3.07 -3.58
C PRO A 233 20.41 -2.75 -5.08
N TRP A 234 19.27 -2.20 -5.52
CA TRP A 234 19.11 -1.80 -6.92
C TRP A 234 20.18 -0.76 -7.31
N PRO A 235 20.84 -0.90 -8.47
CA PRO A 235 21.92 -0.01 -8.90
C PRO A 235 21.44 1.45 -8.94
N ALA A 236 22.30 2.39 -8.53
CA ALA A 236 21.94 3.80 -8.51
C ALA A 236 21.84 4.31 -9.96
N PRO A 237 20.79 5.05 -10.35
CA PRO A 237 20.68 5.57 -11.71
C PRO A 237 21.87 6.50 -11.96
N GLY A 238 22.65 6.22 -12.99
CA GLY A 238 23.83 7.04 -13.36
C GLY A 238 25.14 6.64 -12.69
N ARG A 239 25.27 5.46 -12.08
CA ARG A 239 26.58 4.89 -11.72
C ARG A 239 27.21 4.25 -12.97
N PRO A 240 28.26 4.83 -13.57
CA PRO A 240 28.94 4.20 -14.71
C PRO A 240 29.64 2.92 -14.23
N GLY A 241 29.05 1.77 -14.55
CA GLY A 241 29.58 0.44 -14.20
C GLY A 241 28.54 -0.64 -13.93
N ASP A 242 27.27 -0.27 -13.68
CA ASP A 242 26.23 -1.23 -13.27
C ASP A 242 25.28 -1.69 -14.40
N ALA A 243 25.40 -1.08 -15.58
CA ALA A 243 24.92 -1.73 -16.80
C ALA A 243 26.00 -2.74 -17.15
N GLU A 244 25.76 -4.02 -16.86
CA GLU A 244 26.53 -5.07 -17.51
C GLU A 244 26.59 -4.70 -19.00
N PRO A 245 27.77 -4.71 -19.64
CA PRO A 245 27.81 -4.65 -21.08
C PRO A 245 27.07 -5.90 -21.53
N ARG A 246 25.77 -5.74 -21.83
CA ARG A 246 25.10 -6.63 -22.76
C ARG A 246 26.03 -6.60 -23.94
N GLU A 247 26.62 -7.74 -24.25
CA GLU A 247 27.35 -7.97 -25.49
C GLU A 247 26.35 -7.65 -26.60
N GLU A 248 26.22 -6.36 -26.93
CA GLU A 248 25.84 -5.89 -28.24
C GLU A 248 26.93 -6.49 -29.11
N GLU A 249 26.64 -7.70 -29.59
CA GLU A 249 26.88 -8.14 -30.95
C GLU A 249 27.61 -7.04 -31.68
N LEU A 250 28.95 -7.14 -31.64
CA LEU A 250 29.84 -6.33 -32.45
C LEU A 250 29.35 -6.56 -33.88
N ALA A 251 28.49 -5.66 -34.36
CA ALA A 251 28.17 -5.59 -35.77
C ALA A 251 29.50 -5.51 -36.48
N GLU A 252 29.85 -6.58 -37.19
CA GLU A 252 31.09 -6.63 -37.93
C GLU A 252 31.09 -5.41 -38.87
N PRO A 253 32.23 -4.71 -39.00
CA PRO A 253 32.33 -3.50 -39.83
C PRO A 253 32.04 -3.73 -41.34
N ALA A 254 31.59 -4.92 -41.73
CA ALA A 254 31.20 -5.27 -43.09
C ALA A 254 29.75 -4.84 -43.46
N ASP A 255 28.89 -4.51 -42.49
CA ASP A 255 27.48 -4.21 -42.78
C ASP A 255 27.16 -2.73 -43.06
N PHE A 256 28.19 -1.88 -43.21
CA PHE A 256 28.05 -0.46 -43.56
C PHE A 256 28.79 -0.10 -44.87
N GLU A 257 28.53 -0.82 -45.96
CA GLU A 257 28.80 -0.32 -47.32
C GLU A 257 27.50 0.21 -47.95
N GLY A 258 27.13 1.44 -47.56
CA GLY A 258 26.15 2.26 -48.25
C GLY A 258 26.86 3.42 -48.95
N THR A 259 26.95 3.35 -50.27
CA THR A 259 27.51 4.39 -51.15
C THR A 259 26.75 5.70 -51.01
N ALA A 260 27.39 6.72 -50.42
CA ALA A 260 26.90 8.08 -50.41
C ALA A 260 27.18 8.74 -51.77
N THR A 261 26.14 8.91 -52.58
CA THR A 261 26.17 9.78 -53.75
C THR A 261 26.25 11.23 -53.30
N GLU A 262 27.35 11.89 -53.63
CA GLU A 262 27.61 13.31 -53.38
C GLU A 262 26.64 14.17 -54.23
N VAL A 263 25.84 15.01 -53.58
CA VAL A 263 25.00 16.01 -54.25
C VAL A 263 25.76 17.32 -54.24
N GLU A 264 26.12 17.83 -55.43
CA GLU A 264 26.78 19.13 -55.60
C GLU A 264 25.90 20.29 -55.09
N PRO A 265 26.48 21.31 -54.44
CA PRO A 265 25.75 22.48 -53.97
C PRO A 265 25.52 23.49 -55.12
N ALA A 266 24.26 23.87 -55.31
CA ALA A 266 23.88 25.06 -56.09
C ALA A 266 23.89 26.29 -55.17
N ASP A 267 24.41 27.38 -55.73
CA ASP A 267 24.77 28.63 -55.08
C ASP A 267 23.58 29.60 -54.86
N GLU A 268 23.79 30.50 -53.90
CA GLU A 268 23.15 31.80 -53.60
C GLU A 268 21.72 31.90 -53.04
N GLY A 269 21.61 32.59 -51.88
CA GLY A 269 20.42 33.41 -51.58
C GLY A 269 19.97 33.63 -50.12
N ASP A 270 20.79 34.30 -49.30
CA ASP A 270 20.45 35.32 -48.29
C ASP A 270 19.47 35.05 -47.09
N ALA A 271 19.77 35.77 -45.99
CA ALA A 271 18.96 36.11 -44.81
C ALA A 271 18.88 35.13 -43.60
N GLY A 272 19.90 35.21 -42.75
CA GLY A 272 19.82 35.57 -41.31
C GLY A 272 18.87 34.82 -40.35
N ALA A 273 19.45 34.15 -39.33
CA ALA A 273 19.23 34.47 -37.90
C ALA A 273 19.90 33.44 -36.95
N ASP A 274 20.75 34.00 -36.08
CA ASP A 274 21.36 33.51 -34.83
C ASP A 274 20.98 32.13 -34.24
N GLY A 275 22.03 31.31 -34.02
CA GLY A 275 22.02 30.21 -33.05
C GLY A 275 22.75 30.59 -31.75
N PRO A 276 22.25 30.19 -30.55
CA PRO A 276 22.94 30.49 -29.30
C PRO A 276 24.10 29.52 -29.01
N GLN A 277 25.33 30.06 -28.99
CA GLN A 277 26.55 29.39 -28.56
C GLN A 277 26.58 29.11 -27.04
N LYS A 278 26.84 27.84 -26.68
CA LYS A 278 27.14 27.38 -25.31
C LYS A 278 28.45 28.00 -24.79
N ARG A 279 28.37 28.84 -23.75
CA ARG A 279 29.55 29.38 -23.04
C ARG A 279 30.09 28.43 -21.97
N LYS A 280 31.37 28.09 -22.12
CA LYS A 280 32.23 27.40 -21.16
C LYS A 280 32.58 28.30 -19.96
N ARG A 281 32.43 27.71 -18.76
CA ARG A 281 33.34 27.70 -17.60
C ARG A 281 33.90 29.03 -17.07
N LYS A 282 33.71 29.28 -15.76
CA LYS A 282 34.74 29.93 -14.94
C LYS A 282 34.82 29.32 -13.53
N ARG A 283 36.03 28.89 -13.21
CA ARG A 283 36.52 28.46 -11.90
C ARG A 283 37.34 29.62 -11.34
N ARG A 284 37.13 30.02 -10.09
CA ARG A 284 37.96 30.86 -9.22
C ARG A 284 37.28 30.84 -7.85
N SER A 285 37.97 30.93 -6.72
CA SER A 285 39.36 30.73 -6.31
C SER A 285 39.27 30.65 -4.80
#